data_AF-A0A932M3U2-F1
#
_entry.id   AF-A0A932M3U2-F1
#
_cell.length_a   1.000
_cell.length_b   1.000
_cell.length_c   1.000
_cell.angle_alpha   90.00
_cell.angle_beta   90.00
_cell.angle_gamma   90.00
#
_symmetry.space_group_name_H-M   'P 1'
#
loop_
_entity.id
_entity.type
_entity.pdbx_description
1 polymer ?
#
loop_
_entity_poly.entity_id
_entity_poly.type
_entity_poly.pdbx_seq_one_letter_code
_entity_poly.pdbx_strand_id
1 'polypeptide(L)'
;MTRKARLGLYLEDEEIKKQIKIAAARRGISTTAYCAGAIRERLQRDGEMGDKTSKERLALLSRMDKLRKDIGPVGTTTAELPR
;
A
#
# COMPACT_ATOMS: atom_id res chain seq x y z
N MET A 1 13.27 3.36 20.84
CA MET A 1 14.37 2.92 19.97
C MET A 1 13.80 2.10 18.82
N THR A 2 13.96 2.55 17.57
CA THR A 2 13.43 1.87 16.38
C THR A 2 14.28 0.62 16.09
N ARG A 3 13.67 -0.57 16.19
CA ARG A 3 14.33 -1.83 15.80
C ARG A 3 14.61 -1.81 14.30
N LYS A 4 15.88 -1.68 13.91
CA LYS A 4 16.31 -1.78 12.50
C LYS A 4 16.50 -3.25 12.14
N ALA A 5 15.73 -3.75 11.18
CA ALA A 5 15.96 -5.06 10.57
C ALA A 5 17.00 -4.93 9.45
N ARG A 6 17.93 -5.89 9.36
CA ARG A 6 18.92 -5.96 8.26
C ARG A 6 18.38 -6.90 7.19
N LEU A 7 18.38 -6.44 5.94
CA LEU A 7 18.04 -7.23 4.77
C LEU A 7 19.30 -7.37 3.90
N GLY A 8 19.79 -8.59 3.71
CA GLY A 8 20.85 -8.90 2.75
C GLY A 8 20.23 -9.27 1.41
N LEU A 9 20.67 -8.61 0.34
CA LEU A 9 20.20 -8.86 -1.03
C LEU A 9 21.38 -9.35 -1.86
N TYR A 10 21.27 -10.57 -2.38
CA TYR A 10 22.14 -11.08 -3.42
C TYR A 10 21.51 -10.74 -4.77
N LEU A 11 22.32 -10.18 -5.66
CA LEU A 11 21.92 -9.83 -7.02
C LEU A 11 22.56 -10.86 -7.94
N GLU A 12 21.78 -11.42 -8.86
CA GLU A 12 22.28 -12.38 -9.86
C GLU A 12 23.24 -11.71 -10.85
N ASP A 13 22.96 -10.44 -11.21
CA ASP A 13 23.72 -9.70 -12.22
C ASP A 13 24.40 -8.43 -11.69
N GLU A 14 25.68 -8.25 -12.05
CA GLU A 14 26.41 -7.00 -11.80
C GLU A 14 25.86 -5.82 -12.59
N GLU A 15 25.21 -6.06 -13.73
CA GLU A 15 24.58 -5.02 -14.52
C GLU A 15 23.43 -4.35 -13.77
N ILE A 16 22.63 -5.15 -13.06
CA ILE A 16 21.54 -4.65 -12.22
C ILE A 16 22.10 -3.76 -11.10
N LYS A 17 23.23 -4.16 -10.50
CA LYS A 17 23.92 -3.35 -9.48
C LYS A 17 24.39 -2.00 -10.04
N LYS A 18 24.88 -1.95 -11.28
CA LYS A 18 25.26 -0.69 -11.95
C LYS A 18 24.04 0.19 -12.21
N GLN A 19 22.95 -0.37 -12.72
CA GLN A 19 21.71 0.37 -12.96
C GLN A 19 21.12 0.93 -11.67
N ILE A 20 21.12 0.17 -10.57
CA ILE A 20 20.68 0.63 -9.24
C ILE A 20 21.54 1.81 -8.77
N LYS A 21 22.86 1.74 -8.93
CA LYS A 21 23.76 2.85 -8.58
C LYS A 21 23.43 4.11 -9.38
N ILE A 22 23.25 3.99 -10.70
CA ILE A 22 22.92 5.11 -11.58
C ILE A 22 21.56 5.72 -11.18
N ALA A 23 20.55 4.89 -10.94
CA ALA A 23 19.22 5.34 -10.55
C ALA A 23 19.21 6.02 -9.17
N ALA A 24 19.98 5.50 -8.21
CA ALA A 24 20.16 6.11 -6.89
C ALA A 24 20.89 7.45 -7.00
N ALA A 25 21.97 7.53 -7.78
CA ALA A 25 22.72 8.76 -8.03
C ALA A 25 21.87 9.83 -8.71
N ARG A 26 21.05 9.46 -9.70
CA ARG A 26 20.10 10.36 -10.36
C ARG A 26 19.10 11.00 -9.39
N ARG A 27 18.77 10.32 -8.30
CA ARG A 27 17.85 10.80 -7.26
C ARG A 27 18.57 11.41 -6.05
N GLY A 28 19.90 11.45 -6.06
CA GLY A 28 20.70 11.99 -4.95
C GLY A 28 20.60 11.18 -3.66
N ILE A 29 20.25 9.89 -3.74
CA ILE A 29 20.06 9.02 -2.56
C ILE A 29 21.02 7.84 -2.57
N SER A 30 21.21 7.19 -1.41
CA SER A 30 22.01 5.96 -1.33
C SER A 30 21.33 4.80 -2.05
N THR A 31 22.12 3.82 -2.51
CA THR A 31 21.58 2.59 -3.12
C THR A 31 20.68 1.82 -2.17
N THR A 32 21.01 1.79 -0.88
CA THR A 32 20.17 1.19 0.16
C THR A 32 18.83 1.88 0.31
N ALA A 33 18.80 3.22 0.29
CA ALA A 33 17.56 3.99 0.35
C ALA A 33 16.72 3.79 -0.91
N TYR A 34 17.36 3.74 -2.07
CA TYR A 34 16.71 3.45 -3.34
C TYR A 34 16.02 2.08 -3.34
N CYS A 35 16.75 1.02 -2.96
CA CYS A 35 16.19 -0.32 -2.90
C CYS A 35 15.07 -0.44 -1.85
N ALA A 36 15.26 0.13 -0.66
CA ALA A 36 14.24 0.11 0.38
C ALA A 36 12.95 0.82 -0.07
N GLY A 37 13.08 1.96 -0.76
CA GLY A 37 11.95 2.69 -1.34
C GLY A 37 11.23 1.87 -2.40
N ALA A 38 11.97 1.28 -3.34
CA ALA A 38 11.40 0.46 -4.41
C ALA A 38 10.66 -0.78 -3.86
N ILE A 39 11.23 -1.46 -2.86
CA ILE A 39 10.59 -2.61 -2.20
C ILE A 39 9.30 -2.16 -1.51
N ARG A 40 9.32 -1.03 -0.79
CA ARG A 40 8.14 -0.51 -0.10
C ARG A 40 7.01 -0.14 -1.06
N GLU A 41 7.35 0.52 -2.17
CA GLU A 41 6.38 0.88 -3.21
C GLU A 41 5.78 -0.36 -3.88
N ARG A 42 6.61 -1.38 -4.13
CA ARG A 42 6.17 -2.68 -4.68
C ARG A 42 5.23 -3.40 -3.71
N LEU A 43 5.60 -3.50 -2.43
CA LEU A 43 4.76 -4.10 -1.39
C LEU A 43 3.42 -3.37 -1.22
N GLN A 44 3.40 -2.05 -1.40
CA GLN A 44 2.17 -1.27 -1.37
C GLN A 44 1.30 -1.54 -2.60
N ARG A 45 1.90 -1.65 -3.79
CA ARG A 45 1.19 -2.00 -5.03
C ARG A 45 0.63 -3.42 -5.02
N ASP A 46 1.41 -4.37 -4.51
CA ASP A 46 1.03 -5.78 -4.46
C ASP A 46 0.07 -6.07 -3.30
N GLY A 47 -0.26 -5.07 -2.45
CA GLY A 47 -1.20 -5.20 -1.33
C GLY A 47 -0.66 -5.95 -0.11
N GLU A 48 0.58 -6.44 -0.18
CA GLU A 48 1.30 -7.14 0.88
C GLU A 48 1.62 -6.23 2.08
N MET A 49 1.94 -4.96 1.82
CA MET A 49 1.81 -3.93 2.84
C MET A 49 0.34 -3.55 2.90
N GLY A 50 -0.39 -4.26 3.76
CA GLY A 50 -1.77 -3.98 4.08
C GLY A 50 -1.93 -2.50 4.32
N ASP A 51 -2.48 -1.82 3.32
CA ASP A 51 -2.73 -0.40 3.38
C ASP A 51 -3.59 -0.18 4.62
N LYS A 52 -3.28 0.83 5.43
CA LYS A 52 -4.13 1.16 6.59
C LYS A 52 -5.59 1.40 6.16
N THR A 53 -5.77 1.71 4.88
CA THR A 53 -7.02 1.67 4.13
C THR A 53 -7.83 0.40 4.35
N SER A 54 -7.23 -0.78 4.53
CA SER A 54 -7.97 -2.03 4.77
C SER A 54 -8.68 -2.02 6.13
N LYS A 55 -8.03 -1.49 7.19
CA LYS A 55 -8.68 -1.34 8.51
C LYS A 55 -9.73 -0.23 8.52
N GLU A 56 -9.45 0.90 7.90
CA GLU A 56 -10.42 2.01 7.80
C GLU A 56 -11.62 1.62 6.92
N ARG A 57 -11.40 0.91 5.83
CA ARG A 57 -12.46 0.37 4.95
C ARG A 57 -13.26 -0.71 5.65
N LEU A 58 -12.63 -1.63 6.40
CA LEU A 58 -13.34 -2.60 7.24
C LEU A 58 -14.14 -1.93 8.35
N ALA A 59 -13.63 -0.86 8.96
CA ALA A 59 -14.34 -0.08 9.96
C ALA A 59 -15.53 0.69 9.35
N LEU A 60 -15.37 1.26 8.15
CA LEU A 60 -16.44 1.88 7.37
C LEU A 60 -17.53 0.88 7.01
N LEU A 61 -17.15 -0.28 6.47
CA LEU A 61 -18.07 -1.37 6.14
C LEU A 61 -18.83 -1.86 7.38
N SER A 62 -18.13 -2.03 8.51
CA SER A 62 -18.75 -2.42 9.79
C SER A 62 -19.74 -1.36 10.29
N ARG A 63 -19.47 -0.06 10.08
CA ARG A 63 -20.42 1.02 10.39
C ARG A 63 -21.63 0.99 9.46
N MET A 64 -21.43 0.74 8.16
CA MET A 64 -22.52 0.64 7.18
C MET A 64 -23.42 -0.57 7.45
N ASP A 65 -22.85 -1.71 7.85
CA ASP A 65 -23.63 -2.90 8.21
C ASP A 65 -24.44 -2.70 9.49
N LYS A 66 -23.89 -1.98 10.48
CA LYS A 66 -24.67 -1.57 11.66
C LYS A 66 -25.82 -0.64 11.29
N LEU A 67 -25.56 0.37 10.45
CA LEU A 67 -26.62 1.23 9.93
C LEU A 67 -27.70 0.43 9.18
N ARG A 68 -27.34 -0.55 8.35
CA ARG A 68 -28.32 -1.40 7.65
C ARG A 68 -29.14 -2.27 8.59
N LYS A 69 -28.55 -2.74 9.70
CA LYS A 69 -29.28 -3.50 10.73
C LYS A 69 -30.25 -2.61 11.51
N ASP A 70 -29.87 -1.38 11.81
CA ASP A 70 -30.69 -0.45 12.60
C ASP A 70 -31.81 0.19 11.76
N ILE A 71 -31.55 0.49 10.49
CA ILE A 71 -32.50 1.19 9.60
C ILE A 71 -33.39 0.19 8.83
N GLY A 72 -33.02 -1.10 8.81
CA GLY A 72 -33.66 -2.11 7.97
C GLY A 72 -33.27 -1.96 6.48
N PRO A 73 -33.75 -2.85 5.59
CA PRO A 73 -33.52 -2.70 4.16
C PRO A 73 -34.12 -1.37 3.69
N VAL A 74 -33.25 -0.43 3.30
CA VAL A 74 -33.69 0.82 2.66
C VAL A 74 -34.14 0.44 1.26
N GLY A 75 -35.43 0.14 1.12
CA GLY A 75 -36.10 -0.09 -0.15
C GLY A 75 -36.37 1.24 -0.85
N THR A 76 -35.34 1.99 -1.23
CA THR A 76 -35.53 3.15 -2.09
C THR A 76 -35.80 2.65 -3.50
N THR A 77 -37.01 2.89 -3.99
CA THR A 77 -37.33 2.70 -5.40
C THR A 77 -36.44 3.59 -6.25
N THR A 78 -35.91 3.06 -7.36
CA THR A 78 -35.01 3.78 -8.29
C THR A 78 -35.57 5.11 -8.81
N ALA A 79 -36.88 5.34 -8.69
CA ALA A 79 -37.54 6.60 -8.99
C ALA A 79 -37.21 7.75 -8.03
N GLU A 80 -36.69 7.48 -6.83
CA GLU A 80 -36.40 8.49 -5.79
C GLU A 80 -34.93 8.93 -5.75
N LEU A 81 -34.07 8.38 -6.61
CA LEU A 81 -32.68 8.82 -6.71
C LEU A 81 -32.60 10.13 -7.51
N PRO A 82 -32.06 11.22 -6.95
CA PRO A 82 -31.79 12.43 -7.74
C PRO A 82 -30.76 12.10 -8.82
N ARG A 83 -31.03 12.55 -10.04
CA ARG A 83 -30.12 12.41 -11.20
C ARG A 83 -28.81 13.15 -11.01
#